data_AF-A0A4Q9Z893-F1
#
_entry.id   AF-A0A4Q9Z893-F1
#
_cell.length_a   1.000
_cell.length_b   1.000
_cell.length_c   1.000
_cell.angle_alpha   90.00
_cell.angle_beta   90.00
_cell.angle_gamma   90.00
#
_symmetry.space_group_name_H-M   'P 1'
#
loop_
_entity.id
_entity.type
_entity.pdbx_description
1 polymer ?
#
loop_
_entity_poly.entity_id
_entity_poly.type
_entity_poly.pdbx_seq_one_letter_code
_entity_poly.pdbx_strand_id
1 'polypeptide(L)'
;MENPITTPNGKGKSNSTNTIPVADIDFGNVAVNVAAKWTTTPSISLAWTTASEFSTQVSEYNTALSKRNQSGGNRPQITNKLKALDTTIDESLAYVKGYLIDKYKKESAPSYYPAFGIEHKKNKYTFPIDRNKRSAALQQMIDSLVANGLQDKDYGEIFWTDIKTQYDNLLNEATTTDGTVSNHVSNKNMLKTALTKTMNALILSIKSNYPDTYKAELRAWGFQKEKY
;
A
#
# COMPACT_ATOMS: atom_id res chain seq x y z
N MET A 1 52.24 -35.90 30.27
CA MET A 1 51.80 -35.76 28.86
C MET A 1 50.30 -35.95 28.85
N GLU A 2 49.60 -34.83 28.77
CA GLU A 2 48.17 -34.74 28.52
C GLU A 2 47.88 -35.23 27.10
N ASN A 3 46.80 -36.00 26.93
CA ASN A 3 46.09 -36.08 25.66
C ASN A 3 44.70 -35.46 25.90
N PRO A 4 44.40 -34.30 25.30
CA PRO A 4 43.14 -33.61 25.50
C PRO A 4 41.99 -34.33 24.78
N ILE A 5 40.88 -34.47 25.50
CA ILE A 5 39.61 -34.97 24.95
C ILE A 5 39.11 -33.93 23.95
N THR A 6 39.17 -34.25 22.65
CA THR A 6 38.50 -33.49 21.62
C THR A 6 37.01 -33.82 21.65
N THR A 7 36.21 -32.96 22.26
CA THR A 7 34.75 -32.95 22.05
C THR A 7 34.44 -32.70 20.57
N PRO A 8 33.55 -33.48 19.92
CA PRO A 8 33.14 -33.20 18.56
C PRO A 8 32.33 -31.90 18.56
N ASN A 9 32.93 -30.86 17.99
CA ASN A 9 32.32 -29.59 17.70
C ASN A 9 31.52 -29.72 16.39
N GLY A 10 30.27 -29.23 16.38
CA GLY A 10 29.51 -29.09 15.15
C GLY A 10 28.05 -29.56 15.22
N LYS A 11 27.21 -28.93 16.04
CA LYS A 11 25.78 -28.84 15.70
C LYS A 11 25.67 -27.94 14.46
N GLY A 12 25.77 -28.53 13.27
CA GLY A 12 25.33 -27.86 12.06
C GLY A 12 23.89 -27.40 12.27
N LYS A 13 23.63 -26.09 12.16
CA LYS A 13 22.26 -25.56 12.10
C LYS A 13 21.54 -26.32 10.99
N SER A 14 20.62 -27.21 11.34
CA SER A 14 19.73 -27.77 10.34
C SER A 14 18.90 -26.61 9.79
N ASN A 15 19.15 -26.19 8.56
CA ASN A 15 18.26 -25.30 7.83
C ASN A 15 16.97 -26.08 7.56
N SER A 16 16.08 -26.13 8.56
CA SER A 16 14.75 -26.68 8.39
C SER A 16 13.98 -25.76 7.46
N THR A 17 13.95 -26.08 6.17
CA THR A 17 13.00 -25.47 5.24
C THR A 17 11.58 -25.77 5.73
N ASN A 18 10.80 -24.71 5.92
CA ASN A 18 9.40 -24.80 6.33
C ASN A 18 8.62 -25.63 5.31
N THR A 19 7.55 -26.32 5.73
CA THR A 19 6.69 -27.10 4.80
C THR A 19 5.65 -26.22 4.10
N ILE A 20 5.42 -25.03 4.64
CA ILE A 20 4.55 -23.98 4.11
C ILE A 20 5.45 -22.76 3.84
N PRO A 21 5.43 -22.18 2.64
CA PRO A 21 6.26 -21.02 2.31
C PRO A 21 5.91 -19.79 3.16
N VAL A 22 6.92 -18.97 3.45
CA VAL A 22 6.71 -17.68 4.15
C VAL A 22 6.38 -16.57 3.15
N ALA A 23 6.98 -16.59 1.95
CA ALA A 23 6.72 -15.61 0.90
C ALA A 23 5.27 -15.69 0.40
N ASP A 24 4.63 -14.54 0.19
CA ASP A 24 3.18 -14.48 -0.11
C ASP A 24 2.82 -15.14 -1.45
N ILE A 25 3.67 -14.99 -2.47
CA ILE A 25 3.44 -15.58 -3.80
C ILE A 25 3.52 -17.10 -3.72
N ASP A 26 4.59 -17.62 -3.12
CA ASP A 26 4.78 -19.07 -2.97
C ASP A 26 3.71 -19.69 -2.06
N PHE A 27 3.34 -18.98 -0.99
CA PHE A 27 2.25 -19.39 -0.11
C PHE A 27 0.93 -19.52 -0.87
N GLY A 28 0.57 -18.50 -1.67
CA GLY A 28 -0.64 -18.51 -2.48
C GLY A 28 -0.67 -19.66 -3.48
N ASN A 29 0.46 -19.91 -4.16
CA ASN A 29 0.61 -21.01 -5.12
C ASN A 29 0.47 -22.39 -4.46
N VAL A 30 1.12 -22.61 -3.31
CA VAL A 30 0.98 -23.85 -2.55
C VAL A 30 -0.46 -24.04 -2.07
N ALA A 31 -1.10 -22.99 -1.58
CA ALA A 31 -2.49 -23.07 -1.11
C ALA A 31 -3.48 -23.43 -2.24
N VAL A 32 -3.25 -22.96 -3.47
CA VAL A 32 -4.02 -23.36 -4.66
C VAL A 32 -3.88 -24.85 -4.96
N ASN A 33 -2.64 -25.37 -4.94
CA ASN A 33 -2.39 -26.80 -5.15
C ASN A 33 -3.07 -27.66 -4.08
N VAL A 34 -2.98 -27.24 -2.82
CA VAL A 34 -3.62 -27.90 -1.68
C VAL A 34 -5.14 -27.91 -1.85
N ALA A 35 -5.76 -26.79 -2.25
CA ALA A 35 -7.20 -26.69 -2.46
C ALA A 35 -7.69 -27.65 -3.56
N ALA A 36 -6.98 -27.68 -4.69
CA ALA A 36 -7.29 -28.58 -5.80
C ALA A 36 -7.20 -30.06 -5.39
N LYS A 37 -6.13 -30.43 -4.67
CA LYS A 37 -5.92 -31.80 -4.22
C LYS A 37 -6.93 -32.22 -3.14
N TRP A 38 -7.26 -31.33 -2.21
CA TRP A 38 -8.21 -31.64 -1.13
C TRP A 38 -9.61 -31.94 -1.67
N THR A 39 -10.07 -31.15 -2.65
CA THR A 39 -11.37 -31.34 -3.30
C THR A 39 -11.53 -32.73 -3.92
N THR A 40 -10.42 -33.33 -4.37
CA THR A 40 -10.39 -34.67 -4.98
C THR A 40 -10.03 -35.79 -4.00
N THR A 41 -9.81 -35.47 -2.73
CA THR A 41 -9.37 -36.43 -1.69
C THR A 41 -10.32 -36.41 -0.48
N PRO A 42 -11.56 -36.94 -0.63
CA PRO A 42 -12.59 -36.86 0.41
C PRO A 42 -12.26 -37.70 1.67
N SER A 43 -11.31 -38.64 1.58
CA SER A 43 -10.82 -39.42 2.72
C SER A 43 -10.06 -38.58 3.76
N ILE A 44 -9.53 -37.42 3.36
CA ILE A 44 -8.90 -36.46 4.27
C ILE A 44 -9.93 -35.39 4.61
N SER A 45 -10.38 -35.36 5.87
CA SER A 45 -11.36 -34.39 6.35
C SER A 45 -10.88 -33.67 7.61
N LEU A 46 -11.43 -32.48 7.84
CA LEU A 46 -11.22 -31.68 9.04
C LEU A 46 -12.59 -31.32 9.63
N ALA A 47 -12.72 -31.32 10.95
CA ALA A 47 -14.01 -31.17 11.61
C ALA A 47 -14.58 -29.73 11.56
N TRP A 48 -13.73 -28.72 11.39
CA TRP A 48 -14.10 -27.30 11.52
C TRP A 48 -14.10 -26.52 10.21
N THR A 49 -13.76 -27.17 9.08
CA THR A 49 -13.78 -26.52 7.77
C THR A 49 -13.82 -27.54 6.65
N THR A 50 -14.22 -27.09 5.47
CA THR A 50 -14.36 -27.93 4.27
C THR A 50 -13.36 -27.55 3.17
N ALA A 51 -13.14 -28.46 2.21
CA ALA A 51 -12.34 -28.17 1.02
C ALA A 51 -12.91 -26.99 0.21
N SER A 52 -14.23 -26.82 0.20
CA SER A 52 -14.92 -25.71 -0.49
C SER A 52 -14.61 -24.37 0.18
N GLU A 53 -14.80 -24.27 1.51
CA GLU A 53 -14.49 -23.06 2.27
C GLU A 53 -13.01 -22.68 2.16
N PHE A 54 -12.11 -23.66 2.24
CA PHE A 54 -10.68 -23.44 2.05
C PHE A 54 -10.39 -22.90 0.65
N SER A 55 -10.99 -23.46 -0.39
CA SER A 55 -10.82 -22.99 -1.77
C SER A 55 -11.28 -21.54 -1.95
N THR A 56 -12.40 -21.16 -1.32
CA THR A 56 -12.88 -19.77 -1.30
C THR A 56 -11.85 -18.84 -0.62
N GLN A 57 -11.35 -19.23 0.56
CA GLN A 57 -10.34 -18.44 1.28
C GLN A 57 -9.03 -18.28 0.49
N VAL A 58 -8.62 -19.31 -0.26
CA VAL A 58 -7.44 -19.24 -1.14
C VAL A 58 -7.66 -18.25 -2.29
N SER A 59 -8.84 -18.27 -2.91
CA SER A 59 -9.20 -17.32 -3.97
C SER A 59 -9.21 -15.87 -3.47
N GLU A 60 -9.80 -15.65 -2.29
CA GLU A 60 -9.83 -14.35 -1.62
C GLU A 60 -8.42 -13.85 -1.27
N TYR A 61 -7.56 -14.73 -0.75
CA TYR A 61 -6.17 -14.41 -0.42
C TYR A 61 -5.39 -13.94 -1.65
N ASN A 62 -5.46 -14.70 -2.75
CA ASN A 62 -4.76 -14.36 -3.99
C ASN A 62 -5.32 -13.10 -4.65
N THR A 63 -6.64 -12.88 -4.56
CA THR A 63 -7.29 -11.64 -5.01
C THR A 63 -6.78 -10.44 -4.20
N ALA A 64 -6.70 -10.55 -2.87
CA ALA A 64 -6.19 -9.49 -2.00
C ALA A 64 -4.70 -9.21 -2.27
N LEU A 65 -3.90 -10.25 -2.52
CA LEU A 65 -2.49 -10.11 -2.88
C LEU A 65 -2.29 -9.38 -4.23
N SER A 66 -3.07 -9.75 -5.25
CA SER A 66 -3.03 -9.11 -6.57
C SER A 66 -3.43 -7.63 -6.50
N LYS A 67 -4.54 -7.32 -5.82
CA LYS A 67 -4.99 -5.93 -5.61
C LYS A 67 -3.94 -5.08 -4.89
N ARG A 68 -3.31 -5.63 -3.84
CA ARG A 68 -2.20 -4.96 -3.14
C ARG A 68 -1.07 -4.60 -4.09
N ASN A 69 -0.65 -5.54 -4.95
CA ASN A 69 0.46 -5.31 -5.87
C ASN A 69 0.12 -4.21 -6.90
N GLN A 70 -1.11 -4.20 -7.40
CA GLN A 70 -1.58 -3.17 -8.33
C GLN A 70 -1.64 -1.79 -7.67
N SER A 71 -2.31 -1.66 -6.52
CA SER A 71 -2.43 -0.38 -5.80
C SER A 71 -1.07 0.14 -5.31
N GLY A 72 -0.18 -0.75 -4.89
CA GLY A 72 1.19 -0.41 -4.48
C GLY A 72 2.01 0.21 -5.62
N GLY A 73 1.78 -0.23 -6.87
CA GLY A 73 2.49 0.28 -8.06
C GLY A 73 2.15 1.73 -8.42
N ASN A 74 0.96 2.21 -8.07
CA ASN A 74 0.50 3.56 -8.46
C ASN A 74 0.91 4.65 -7.46
N ARG A 75 1.28 4.30 -6.22
CA ARG A 75 1.67 5.27 -5.17
C ARG A 75 2.80 6.21 -5.59
N PRO A 76 3.90 5.75 -6.22
CA PRO A 76 4.97 6.64 -6.67
C PRO A 76 4.50 7.61 -7.75
N GLN A 77 3.60 7.16 -8.63
CA GLN A 77 3.07 8.01 -9.70
C GLN A 77 2.21 9.14 -9.14
N ILE A 78 1.28 8.84 -8.22
CA ILE A 78 0.43 9.86 -7.56
C ILE A 78 1.32 10.86 -6.80
N THR A 79 2.31 10.36 -6.06
CA THR A 79 3.27 11.20 -5.32
C THR A 79 4.02 12.15 -6.26
N ASN A 80 4.47 11.67 -7.42
CA ASN A 80 5.19 12.49 -8.39
C ASN A 80 4.28 13.54 -9.05
N LYS A 81 3.03 13.19 -9.37
CA LYS A 81 2.05 14.15 -9.90
C LYS A 81 1.74 15.26 -8.89
N LEU A 82 1.54 14.92 -7.61
CA LEU A 82 1.34 15.91 -6.54
C LEU A 82 2.54 16.84 -6.38
N LYS A 83 3.77 16.30 -6.46
CA LYS A 83 5.00 17.13 -6.43
C LYS A 83 5.10 18.06 -7.63
N ALA A 84 4.71 17.60 -8.82
CA ALA A 84 4.71 18.45 -10.02
C ALA A 84 3.72 19.61 -9.85
N LEU A 85 2.51 19.34 -9.34
CA LEU A 85 1.54 20.40 -9.02
C LEU A 85 2.06 21.35 -7.95
N ASP A 86 2.77 20.87 -6.93
CA ASP A 86 3.37 21.76 -5.93
C ASP A 86 4.34 22.76 -6.54
N THR A 87 5.19 22.29 -7.44
CA THR A 87 6.13 23.15 -8.17
C THR A 87 5.37 24.20 -8.96
N THR A 88 4.35 23.79 -9.74
CA THR A 88 3.51 24.73 -10.49
C THR A 88 2.85 25.76 -9.57
N ILE A 89 2.27 25.34 -8.45
CA ILE A 89 1.66 26.22 -7.46
C ILE A 89 2.67 27.25 -6.92
N ASP A 90 3.85 26.79 -6.52
CA ASP A 90 4.87 27.64 -5.92
C ASP A 90 5.49 28.62 -6.93
N GLU A 91 5.64 28.21 -8.20
CA GLU A 91 6.08 29.08 -9.31
C GLU A 91 5.00 30.11 -9.66
N SER A 92 3.74 29.69 -9.80
CA SER A 92 2.61 30.56 -10.15
C SER A 92 2.30 31.61 -9.07
N LEU A 93 2.61 31.31 -7.81
CA LEU A 93 2.42 32.22 -6.69
C LEU A 93 3.15 33.57 -6.86
N ALA A 94 4.29 33.59 -7.56
CA ALA A 94 5.04 34.82 -7.79
C ALA A 94 4.22 35.84 -8.60
N TYR A 95 3.43 35.38 -9.57
CA TYR A 95 2.59 36.26 -10.41
C TYR A 95 1.43 36.86 -9.63
N VAL A 96 0.76 36.07 -8.79
CA VAL A 96 -0.32 36.58 -7.92
C VAL A 96 0.23 37.64 -6.97
N LYS A 97 1.40 37.43 -6.37
CA LYS A 97 2.06 38.45 -5.54
C LYS A 97 2.34 39.73 -6.34
N GLY A 98 2.72 39.61 -7.61
CA GLY A 98 2.85 40.73 -8.54
C GLY A 98 1.53 41.51 -8.68
N TYR A 99 0.42 40.81 -8.95
CA TYR A 99 -0.90 41.44 -9.06
C TYR A 99 -1.30 42.20 -7.79
N LEU A 100 -0.99 41.64 -6.61
CA LEU A 100 -1.25 42.29 -5.33
C LEU A 100 -0.37 43.51 -5.10
N ILE A 101 0.91 43.46 -5.50
CA ILE A 101 1.81 44.62 -5.45
C ILE A 101 1.31 45.74 -6.37
N ASP A 102 0.87 45.43 -7.58
CA ASP A 102 0.35 46.42 -8.52
C ASP A 102 -0.90 47.11 -7.97
N LYS A 103 -1.82 46.31 -7.40
CA LYS A 103 -3.09 46.78 -6.85
C LYS A 103 -2.95 47.56 -5.54
N TYR A 104 -2.19 47.02 -4.59
CA TYR A 104 -2.13 47.52 -3.21
C TYR A 104 -0.85 48.26 -2.84
N LYS A 105 0.12 48.35 -3.77
CA LYS A 105 1.49 48.86 -3.54
C LYS A 105 2.33 47.92 -2.67
N LYS A 106 3.65 48.03 -2.81
CA LYS A 106 4.62 47.06 -2.30
C LYS A 106 4.60 46.96 -0.77
N GLU A 107 4.36 48.07 -0.10
CA GLU A 107 4.35 48.20 1.36
C GLU A 107 3.12 47.54 1.98
N SER A 108 1.97 47.61 1.28
CA SER A 108 0.70 47.10 1.79
C SER A 108 0.36 45.70 1.27
N ALA A 109 0.84 45.30 0.09
CA ALA A 109 0.51 43.99 -0.50
C ALA A 109 0.73 42.78 0.44
N PRO A 110 1.81 42.72 1.25
CA PRO A 110 2.02 41.61 2.18
C PRO A 110 0.91 41.44 3.22
N SER A 111 0.18 42.51 3.59
CA SER A 111 -0.94 42.39 4.56
C SER A 111 -2.15 41.66 3.97
N TYR A 112 -2.25 41.57 2.64
CA TYR A 112 -3.33 40.85 1.95
C TYR A 112 -3.01 39.37 1.72
N TYR A 113 -1.73 38.98 1.76
CA TYR A 113 -1.30 37.60 1.48
C TYR A 113 -2.05 36.52 2.28
N PRO A 114 -2.34 36.69 3.59
CA PRO A 114 -3.10 35.71 4.35
C PRO A 114 -4.51 35.44 3.80
N ALA A 115 -5.18 36.45 3.22
CA ALA A 115 -6.51 36.27 2.63
C ALA A 115 -6.49 35.31 1.42
N PHE A 116 -5.38 35.32 0.67
CA PHE A 116 -5.15 34.43 -0.47
C PHE A 116 -4.57 33.06 -0.06
N GLY A 117 -4.61 32.71 1.22
CA GLY A 117 -4.08 31.44 1.74
C GLY A 117 -2.55 31.34 1.77
N ILE A 118 -1.85 32.47 1.64
CA ILE A 118 -0.39 32.53 1.65
C ILE A 118 0.10 32.72 3.10
N GLU A 119 0.93 31.79 3.59
CA GLU A 119 1.52 31.85 4.92
C GLU A 119 2.93 32.45 4.90
N HIS A 120 3.32 33.14 5.97
CA HIS A 120 4.70 33.57 6.17
C HIS A 120 5.45 32.52 7.00
N LYS A 121 6.44 31.86 6.39
CA LYS A 121 7.20 30.76 7.00
C LYS A 121 8.67 30.84 6.63
N LYS A 122 9.55 30.75 7.64
CA LYS A 122 11.03 30.82 7.45
C LYS A 122 11.46 32.01 6.58
N ASN A 123 10.93 33.20 6.89
CA ASN A 123 11.19 34.45 6.16
C ASN A 123 10.79 34.44 4.67
N LYS A 124 9.81 33.60 4.30
CA LYS A 124 9.26 33.54 2.94
C LYS A 124 7.75 33.46 3.00
N TYR A 125 7.09 34.07 2.02
CA TYR A 125 5.65 33.90 1.81
C TYR A 125 5.41 32.74 0.86
N THR A 126 4.72 31.70 1.30
CA THR A 126 4.50 30.46 0.52
C THR A 126 3.10 29.92 0.75
N PHE A 127 2.66 29.00 -0.09
CA PHE A 127 1.54 28.14 0.28
C PHE A 127 1.93 27.20 1.43
N PRO A 128 0.97 26.74 2.24
CA PRO A 128 1.21 25.70 3.24
C PRO A 128 1.83 24.45 2.62
N ILE A 129 2.76 23.81 3.35
CA ILE A 129 3.40 22.55 2.90
C ILE A 129 2.50 21.34 3.13
N ASP A 130 1.66 21.38 4.17
CA ASP A 130 0.71 20.31 4.45
C ASP A 130 -0.33 20.21 3.33
N ARG A 131 -0.64 18.98 2.90
CA ARG A 131 -1.46 18.72 1.71
C ARG A 131 -2.89 19.24 1.86
N ASN A 132 -3.51 18.98 3.00
CA ASN A 132 -4.88 19.39 3.27
C ASN A 132 -4.97 20.90 3.45
N LYS A 133 -4.01 21.50 4.17
CA LYS A 133 -3.92 22.96 4.29
C LYS A 133 -3.67 23.63 2.95
N ARG A 134 -2.86 23.04 2.07
CA ARG A 134 -2.61 23.55 0.72
C ARG A 134 -3.88 23.50 -0.13
N SER A 135 -4.65 22.41 -0.12
CA SER A 135 -5.95 22.34 -0.80
C SER A 135 -6.94 23.42 -0.31
N ALA A 136 -7.02 23.64 1.01
CA ALA A 136 -7.85 24.70 1.57
C ALA A 136 -7.36 26.10 1.17
N ALA A 137 -6.05 26.32 1.18
CA ALA A 137 -5.45 27.58 0.75
C ALA A 137 -5.66 27.85 -0.75
N LEU A 138 -5.67 26.82 -1.61
CA LEU A 138 -6.02 26.96 -3.02
C LEU A 138 -7.46 27.46 -3.21
N GLN A 139 -8.40 27.02 -2.36
CA GLN A 139 -9.76 27.58 -2.38
C GLN A 139 -9.75 29.06 -1.98
N GLN A 140 -9.03 29.42 -0.91
CA GLN A 140 -8.90 30.82 -0.48
C GLN A 140 -8.27 31.71 -1.55
N MET A 141 -7.32 31.18 -2.33
CA MET A 141 -6.73 31.86 -3.48
C MET A 141 -7.79 32.17 -4.53
N ILE A 142 -8.59 31.19 -4.94
CA ILE A 142 -9.68 31.35 -5.93
C ILE A 142 -10.67 32.42 -5.45
N ASP A 143 -11.20 32.24 -4.23
CA ASP A 143 -12.20 33.14 -3.66
C ASP A 143 -11.68 34.58 -3.57
N SER A 144 -10.42 34.73 -3.15
CA SER A 144 -9.80 36.05 -3.02
C SER A 144 -9.47 36.68 -4.36
N LEU A 145 -9.10 35.92 -5.39
CA LEU A 145 -8.90 36.47 -6.73
C LEU A 145 -10.20 37.08 -7.27
N VAL A 146 -11.32 36.40 -7.11
CA VAL A 146 -12.65 36.91 -7.49
C VAL A 146 -13.02 38.14 -6.66
N ALA A 147 -12.91 38.05 -5.33
CA ALA A 147 -13.25 39.16 -4.43
C ALA A 147 -12.40 40.42 -4.67
N ASN A 148 -11.20 40.25 -5.23
CA ASN A 148 -10.28 41.35 -5.54
C ASN A 148 -10.27 41.71 -7.02
N GLY A 149 -11.20 41.22 -7.86
CA GLY A 149 -11.27 41.61 -9.28
C GLY A 149 -10.03 41.19 -10.09
N LEU A 150 -9.41 40.06 -9.72
CA LEU A 150 -8.20 39.49 -10.34
C LEU A 150 -8.50 38.16 -11.07
N GLN A 151 -9.77 37.77 -11.18
CA GLN A 151 -10.19 36.50 -11.76
C GLN A 151 -9.80 36.33 -13.23
N ASP A 152 -9.77 37.42 -14.01
CA ASP A 152 -9.48 37.40 -15.45
C ASP A 152 -7.99 37.49 -15.79
N LYS A 153 -7.11 37.44 -14.79
CA LYS A 153 -5.65 37.40 -15.00
C LYS A 153 -5.21 36.02 -15.50
N ASP A 154 -4.03 35.94 -16.11
CA ASP A 154 -3.45 34.67 -16.58
C ASP A 154 -3.36 33.62 -15.45
N TYR A 155 -2.95 34.06 -14.26
CA TYR A 155 -2.97 33.26 -13.03
C TYR A 155 -4.17 33.63 -12.14
N GLY A 156 -5.34 33.75 -12.78
CA GLY A 156 -6.63 34.08 -12.19
C GLY A 156 -7.48 32.85 -11.87
N GLU A 157 -8.79 33.02 -11.78
CA GLU A 157 -9.73 32.02 -11.26
C GLU A 157 -9.66 30.69 -12.01
N ILE A 158 -9.66 30.73 -13.35
CA ILE A 158 -9.67 29.53 -14.19
C ILE A 158 -8.42 28.68 -13.93
N PHE A 159 -7.24 29.31 -13.90
CA PHE A 159 -5.97 28.63 -13.65
C PHE A 159 -5.98 27.93 -12.28
N TRP A 160 -6.33 28.66 -11.22
CA TRP A 160 -6.29 28.10 -9.86
C TRP A 160 -7.38 27.06 -9.61
N THR A 161 -8.54 27.18 -10.26
CA THR A 161 -9.62 26.19 -10.20
C THR A 161 -9.22 24.87 -10.84
N ASP A 162 -8.54 24.90 -12.00
CA ASP A 162 -8.01 23.69 -12.64
C ASP A 162 -6.95 23.02 -11.75
N ILE A 163 -5.99 23.80 -11.25
CA ILE A 163 -4.95 23.32 -10.32
C ILE A 163 -5.58 22.67 -9.08
N LYS A 164 -6.55 23.34 -8.44
CA LYS A 164 -7.25 22.80 -7.27
C LYS A 164 -7.97 21.49 -7.59
N THR A 165 -8.67 21.44 -8.71
CA THR A 165 -9.41 20.24 -9.15
C THR A 165 -8.46 19.06 -9.32
N GLN A 166 -7.35 19.26 -10.04
CA GLN A 166 -6.33 18.21 -10.22
C GLN A 166 -5.71 17.79 -8.89
N TYR A 167 -5.41 18.76 -8.03
CA TYR A 167 -4.80 18.53 -6.73
C TYR A 167 -5.70 17.71 -5.79
N ASP A 168 -6.98 18.07 -5.68
CA ASP A 168 -7.95 17.36 -4.85
C ASP A 168 -8.21 15.94 -5.36
N ASN A 169 -8.30 15.76 -6.69
CA ASN A 169 -8.44 14.43 -7.29
C ASN A 169 -7.27 13.52 -6.91
N LEU A 170 -6.03 14.02 -7.01
CA LEU A 170 -4.84 13.25 -6.64
C LEU A 170 -4.74 12.99 -5.14
N LEU A 171 -5.17 13.93 -4.30
CA LEU A 171 -5.18 13.78 -2.84
C LEU A 171 -6.21 12.72 -2.40
N ASN A 172 -7.38 12.70 -3.04
CA ASN A 172 -8.40 11.67 -2.85
C ASN A 172 -7.91 10.30 -3.34
N GLU A 173 -7.24 10.25 -4.49
CA GLU A 173 -6.66 9.02 -5.03
C GLU A 173 -5.57 8.46 -4.09
N ALA A 174 -4.71 9.33 -3.55
CA ALA A 174 -3.70 8.94 -2.57
C ALA A 174 -4.33 8.36 -1.29
N THR A 175 -5.31 9.06 -0.72
CA THR A 175 -6.01 8.64 0.50
C THR A 175 -6.75 7.32 0.30
N THR A 176 -7.45 7.17 -0.83
CA THR A 176 -8.18 5.95 -1.19
C THR A 176 -7.22 4.79 -1.38
N THR A 177 -6.09 5.01 -2.07
CA THR A 177 -5.05 4.00 -2.27
C THR A 177 -4.48 3.53 -0.94
N ASP A 178 -4.22 4.45 0.00
CA ASP A 178 -3.67 4.10 1.30
C ASP A 178 -4.63 3.36 2.21
N GLY A 179 -5.91 3.76 2.21
CA GLY A 179 -6.98 3.02 2.91
C GLY A 179 -7.17 1.62 2.32
N THR A 180 -7.22 1.52 0.99
CA THR A 180 -7.41 0.26 0.26
C THR A 180 -6.25 -0.71 0.49
N VAL A 181 -5.00 -0.23 0.41
CA VAL A 181 -3.82 -1.06 0.69
C VAL A 181 -3.82 -1.55 2.14
N SER A 182 -4.17 -0.70 3.10
CA SER A 182 -4.22 -1.09 4.52
C SER A 182 -5.26 -2.19 4.77
N ASN A 183 -6.45 -2.05 4.19
CA ASN A 183 -7.51 -3.06 4.24
C ASN A 183 -7.08 -4.38 3.59
N HIS A 184 -6.42 -4.31 2.42
CA HIS A 184 -5.90 -5.49 1.75
C HIS A 184 -4.81 -6.20 2.55
N VAL A 185 -3.91 -5.47 3.21
CA VAL A 185 -2.88 -6.06 4.08
C VAL A 185 -3.52 -6.76 5.28
N SER A 186 -4.47 -6.11 5.95
CA SER A 186 -5.18 -6.69 7.09
C SER A 186 -5.92 -7.98 6.71
N ASN A 187 -6.77 -7.92 5.68
CA ASN A 187 -7.54 -9.06 5.22
C ASN A 187 -6.62 -10.22 4.76
N LYS A 188 -5.58 -9.92 3.98
CA LYS A 188 -4.59 -10.92 3.54
C LYS A 188 -3.93 -11.61 4.73
N ASN A 189 -3.56 -10.88 5.78
CA ASN A 189 -2.90 -11.46 6.96
C ASN A 189 -3.85 -12.35 7.77
N MET A 190 -5.12 -11.96 7.91
CA MET A 190 -6.15 -12.81 8.51
C MET A 190 -6.33 -14.12 7.72
N LEU A 191 -6.50 -14.01 6.40
CA LEU A 191 -6.62 -15.17 5.50
C LEU A 191 -5.38 -16.06 5.56
N LYS A 192 -4.18 -15.49 5.54
CA LYS A 192 -2.92 -16.25 5.64
C LYS A 192 -2.87 -17.07 6.92
N THR A 193 -3.33 -16.50 8.04
CA THR A 193 -3.36 -17.19 9.33
C THR A 193 -4.34 -18.37 9.29
N ALA A 194 -5.55 -18.15 8.79
CA ALA A 194 -6.56 -19.20 8.64
C ALA A 194 -6.07 -20.33 7.71
N LEU A 195 -5.56 -19.97 6.53
CA LEU A 195 -5.01 -20.90 5.55
C LEU A 195 -3.82 -21.69 6.12
N THR A 196 -2.93 -21.04 6.86
CA THR A 196 -1.79 -21.71 7.52
C THR A 196 -2.26 -22.75 8.54
N LYS A 197 -3.26 -22.41 9.36
CA LYS A 197 -3.86 -23.35 10.32
C LYS A 197 -4.43 -24.57 9.60
N THR A 198 -5.20 -24.35 8.53
CA THR A 198 -5.81 -25.44 7.75
C THR A 198 -4.77 -26.31 7.06
N MET A 199 -3.77 -25.72 6.40
CA MET A 199 -2.68 -26.47 5.76
C MET A 199 -1.87 -27.30 6.76
N ASN A 200 -1.58 -26.76 7.95
CA ASN A 200 -0.91 -27.54 8.99
C ASN A 200 -1.75 -28.74 9.45
N ALA A 201 -3.05 -28.56 9.63
CA ALA A 201 -3.95 -29.65 9.98
C ALA A 201 -4.03 -30.72 8.87
N LEU A 202 -4.06 -30.31 7.60
CA LEU A 202 -4.01 -31.22 6.46
C LEU A 202 -2.69 -32.01 6.43
N ILE A 203 -1.55 -31.35 6.68
CA ILE A 203 -0.25 -32.04 6.77
C ILE A 203 -0.29 -33.13 7.85
N LEU A 204 -0.88 -32.85 9.02
CA LEU A 204 -1.02 -33.84 10.08
C LEU A 204 -1.97 -34.98 9.69
N SER A 205 -3.12 -34.65 9.10
CA SER A 205 -4.09 -35.66 8.65
C SER A 205 -3.51 -36.58 7.56
N ILE A 206 -2.77 -36.04 6.59
CA ILE A 206 -2.07 -36.81 5.56
C ILE A 206 -1.06 -37.76 6.20
N LYS A 207 -0.27 -37.30 7.19
CA LYS A 207 0.69 -38.17 7.89
C LYS A 207 0.00 -39.31 8.63
N SER A 208 -1.14 -39.03 9.26
CA SER A 208 -1.91 -40.05 10.00
C SER A 208 -2.54 -41.09 9.06
N ASN A 209 -3.00 -40.69 7.88
CA ASN A 209 -3.65 -41.59 6.91
C ASN A 209 -2.64 -42.35 6.03
N TYR A 210 -1.43 -41.82 5.85
CA TYR A 210 -0.39 -42.39 4.98
C TYR A 210 0.96 -42.54 5.70
N PRO A 211 1.05 -43.32 6.80
CA PRO A 211 2.23 -43.33 7.67
C PRO A 211 3.54 -43.69 6.93
N ASP A 212 3.48 -44.57 5.94
CA ASP A 212 4.65 -45.02 5.19
C ASP A 212 4.94 -44.17 3.94
N THR A 213 3.91 -43.52 3.36
CA THR A 213 3.98 -42.82 2.07
C THR A 213 3.72 -41.32 2.15
N TYR A 214 3.56 -40.76 3.36
CA TYR A 214 3.18 -39.35 3.56
C TYR A 214 4.08 -38.35 2.83
N LYS A 215 5.38 -38.65 2.65
CA LYS A 215 6.30 -37.75 1.94
C LYS A 215 5.94 -37.59 0.47
N ALA A 216 5.52 -38.68 -0.18
CA ALA A 216 5.06 -38.67 -1.56
C ALA A 216 3.71 -37.95 -1.66
N GLU A 217 2.79 -38.24 -0.74
CA GLU A 217 1.50 -37.56 -0.67
C GLU A 217 1.65 -36.05 -0.45
N LEU A 218 2.46 -35.61 0.52
CA LEU A 218 2.71 -34.18 0.74
C LEU A 218 3.24 -33.48 -0.52
N ARG A 219 4.11 -34.14 -1.31
CA ARG A 219 4.56 -33.60 -2.60
C ARG A 219 3.45 -33.52 -3.64
N ALA A 220 2.56 -34.52 -3.69
CA ALA A 220 1.40 -34.53 -4.58
C ALA A 220 0.37 -33.44 -4.21
N TRP A 221 0.29 -33.06 -2.93
CA TRP A 221 -0.49 -31.93 -2.44
C TRP A 221 0.19 -30.56 -2.65
N GLY A 222 1.42 -30.54 -3.17
CA GLY A 222 2.15 -29.31 -3.49
C GLY A 222 3.08 -28.81 -2.38
N PHE A 223 3.20 -29.51 -1.25
CA PHE A 223 4.15 -29.16 -0.17
C PHE A 223 5.59 -29.55 -0.54
N GLN A 224 6.22 -28.78 -1.43
CA GLN A 224 7.54 -29.07 -1.99
C GLN A 224 8.60 -28.10 -1.47
N LYS A 225 9.24 -28.46 -0.35
CA LYS A 225 10.24 -27.64 0.36
C LYS A 225 11.44 -27.17 -0.47
N GLU A 226 11.72 -27.82 -1.58
CA GLU A 226 12.85 -27.51 -2.46
C GLU A 226 12.53 -26.40 -3.45
N LYS A 227 11.25 -26.01 -3.57
CA LYS A 227 10.78 -25.02 -4.55
C LYS A 227 10.67 -23.61 -3.99
N TYR A 228 10.93 -23.39 -2.70
CA TYR A 228 10.81 -22.08 -2.05
C TYR A 228 11.80 -21.91 -0.89
#